data_AF-A0A2J8N8Q2-F1
#
_entry.id   AF-A0A2J8N8Q2-F1
#
_cell.length_a   1.000
_cell.length_b   1.000
_cell.length_c   1.000
_cell.angle_alpha   90.00
_cell.angle_beta   90.00
_cell.angle_gamma   90.00
#
_symmetry.space_group_name_H-M   'P 1'
#
loop_
_entity.id
_entity.type
_entity.pdbx_description
1 polymer ?
#
loop_
_entity_poly.entity_id
_entity_poly.type
_entity_poly.pdbx_seq_one_letter_code
_entity_poly.pdbx_strand_id
1 'polypeptide(L)'
;EIERLQMEMKEDDVSFLMKHKSRKRRLFCTMEPEPVQPGMLIDVCKYLGSLQYRVWKKMLASVESVPFSFDPNTAAGWLSVSDDLTSVTNHGYRVQEQC
;
A
#
# COMPACT_ATOMS: atom_id res chain seq x y z
N GLU A 1 -42.97 3.61 10.85
CA GLU A 1 -42.98 2.69 9.67
C GLU A 1 -43.56 1.32 10.00
N ILE A 2 -43.17 0.69 11.11
CA ILE A 2 -43.69 -0.63 11.55
C ILE A 2 -45.22 -0.65 11.67
N GLU A 3 -45.84 0.31 12.36
CA GLU A 3 -47.30 0.40 12.51
C GLU A 3 -48.02 0.57 11.15
N ARG A 4 -47.41 1.30 10.22
CA ARG A 4 -47.95 1.53 8.87
C ARG A 4 -47.91 0.24 8.05
N LEU A 5 -46.82 -0.54 8.15
CA LEU A 5 -46.72 -1.86 7.54
C LEU A 5 -47.78 -2.82 8.11
N GLN A 6 -48.00 -2.78 9.42
CA GLN A 6 -49.03 -3.59 10.07
C GLN A 6 -50.45 -3.22 9.62
N MET A 7 -50.74 -1.94 9.37
CA MET A 7 -52.01 -1.52 8.77
C MET A 7 -52.13 -2.02 7.32
N GLU A 8 -51.09 -1.83 6.52
CA GLU A 8 -51.12 -2.27 5.12
C GLU A 8 -51.29 -3.81 5.03
N MET A 9 -50.74 -4.60 5.97
CA MET A 9 -50.95 -6.05 6.06
C MET A 9 -52.40 -6.49 6.39
N LYS A 10 -53.27 -5.57 6.80
CA LYS A 10 -54.70 -5.84 7.04
C LYS A 10 -55.57 -5.57 5.82
N GLU A 11 -55.00 -5.04 4.73
CA GLU A 11 -55.71 -4.80 3.48
C GLU A 11 -55.95 -6.10 2.70
N ASP A 12 -56.86 -6.06 1.71
CA ASP A 12 -57.05 -7.17 0.79
C ASP A 12 -55.79 -7.42 -0.07
N ASP A 13 -55.64 -8.65 -0.57
CA ASP A 13 -54.45 -9.09 -1.30
C ASP A 13 -54.12 -8.21 -2.50
N VAL A 14 -55.13 -7.73 -3.24
CA VAL A 14 -54.94 -6.92 -4.44
C VAL A 14 -54.42 -5.53 -4.06
N SER A 15 -55.06 -4.87 -3.09
CA SER A 15 -54.63 -3.57 -2.58
C SER A 15 -53.23 -3.62 -1.96
N PHE A 16 -52.94 -4.68 -1.22
CA PHE A 16 -51.63 -4.91 -0.61
C PHE A 16 -50.53 -5.02 -1.67
N LEU A 17 -50.76 -5.81 -2.72
CA LEU A 17 -49.79 -6.03 -3.80
C LEU A 17 -49.56 -4.75 -4.63
N MET A 18 -50.63 -3.99 -4.92
CA MET A 18 -50.53 -2.74 -5.69
C MET A 18 -49.62 -1.69 -5.03
N LYS A 19 -49.52 -1.71 -3.69
CA LYS A 19 -48.69 -0.78 -2.91
C LYS A 19 -47.23 -1.23 -2.75
N HIS A 20 -46.85 -2.42 -3.22
CA HIS A 20 -45.51 -2.99 -3.01
C HIS A 20 -44.37 -2.07 -3.46
N LYS A 21 -44.46 -1.47 -4.65
CA LYS A 21 -43.40 -0.63 -5.23
C LYS A 21 -43.14 0.62 -4.37
N SER A 22 -44.21 1.24 -3.88
CA SER A 22 -44.15 2.42 -3.00
C SER A 22 -43.61 2.06 -1.62
N ARG A 23 -44.04 0.92 -1.05
CA ARG A 23 -43.51 0.39 0.21
C ARG A 23 -42.02 0.10 0.12
N LYS A 24 -41.58 -0.60 -0.94
CA LYS A 24 -40.16 -0.91 -1.18
C LYS A 24 -39.32 0.37 -1.24
N ARG A 25 -39.77 1.39 -1.99
CA ARG A 25 -39.06 2.68 -2.06
C ARG A 25 -38.93 3.35 -0.68
N ARG A 26 -40.02 3.41 0.10
CA ARG A 26 -40.02 3.97 1.45
C ARG A 26 -39.05 3.26 2.39
N LEU A 27 -39.03 1.93 2.38
CA LEU A 27 -38.14 1.13 3.21
C LEU A 27 -36.66 1.32 2.86
N PHE A 28 -36.34 1.35 1.56
CA PHE A 28 -34.98 1.60 1.10
C PHE A 28 -34.48 3.03 1.38
N CYS A 29 -35.36 4.03 1.39
CA CYS A 29 -34.99 5.41 1.75
C CYS A 29 -34.94 5.66 3.26
N THR A 30 -35.43 4.73 4.09
CA THR A 30 -35.40 4.86 5.56
C THR A 30 -34.35 3.98 6.22
N MET A 31 -33.79 3.00 5.50
CA MET A 31 -32.58 2.29 5.91
C MET A 31 -31.36 3.15 5.59
N GLU A 32 -31.02 4.07 6.51
CA GLU A 32 -29.63 4.50 6.58
C GLU A 32 -28.80 3.29 7.03
N PRO A 33 -27.75 2.91 6.29
CA PRO A 33 -26.83 1.89 6.77
C PRO A 33 -26.24 2.37 8.10
N GLU A 34 -26.17 1.45 9.07
CA GLU A 34 -25.45 1.70 10.33
C GLU A 34 -24.08 2.31 10.00
N PRO A 35 -23.73 3.47 10.58
CA PRO A 35 -22.45 4.10 10.31
C PRO A 35 -21.34 3.14 10.71
N VAL A 36 -20.44 2.86 9.75
CA VAL A 36 -19.29 1.99 10.01
C VAL A 36 -18.47 2.59 11.15
N GLN A 37 -18.32 1.85 12.24
CA GLN A 37 -17.59 2.36 13.39
C GLN A 37 -16.14 2.66 13.02
N PRO A 38 -15.57 3.77 13.52
CA PRO A 38 -14.15 4.07 13.33
C PRO A 38 -13.28 2.89 13.77
N GLY A 39 -12.48 2.33 12.86
CA GLY A 39 -11.62 1.18 13.13
C GLY A 39 -12.15 -0.18 12.67
N MET A 40 -13.39 -0.28 12.17
CA MET A 40 -13.88 -1.52 11.51
C MET A 40 -13.23 -1.78 10.16
N LEU A 41 -12.78 -0.73 9.47
CA LEU A 41 -12.13 -0.82 8.17
C LEU A 41 -10.62 -0.87 8.34
N ILE A 42 -10.00 -1.90 7.77
CA ILE A 42 -8.54 -2.02 7.68
C ILE A 42 -8.08 -1.15 6.51
N ASP A 43 -7.30 -0.11 6.80
CA ASP A 43 -6.53 0.61 5.79
C ASP A 43 -5.35 -0.26 5.35
N VAL A 44 -5.57 -1.07 4.32
CA VAL A 44 -4.58 -1.99 3.76
C VAL A 44 -3.29 -1.25 3.36
N CYS A 45 -3.40 -0.03 2.83
CA CYS A 45 -2.26 0.78 2.42
C CYS A 45 -1.38 1.17 3.62
N LYS A 46 -1.98 1.52 4.77
CA LYS A 46 -1.25 1.80 6.02
C LYS A 46 -0.42 0.59 6.49
N TYR A 47 -0.89 -0.63 6.28
CA TYR A 47 -0.19 -1.84 6.72
C TYR A 47 0.81 -2.38 5.69
N LEU A 48 0.53 -2.21 4.39
CA LEU A 48 1.38 -2.74 3.31
C LEU A 48 2.40 -1.74 2.77
N GLY A 49 2.19 -0.42 2.93
CA GLY A 49 2.97 0.65 2.31
C GLY A 49 4.47 0.70 2.64
N SER A 50 4.94 -0.17 3.52
CA SER A 50 6.38 -0.35 3.80
C SER A 50 6.73 -1.79 4.18
N LEU A 51 5.86 -2.76 3.91
CA LEU A 51 6.03 -4.12 4.40
C LEU A 51 7.32 -4.75 3.85
N GLN A 52 7.57 -4.64 2.55
CA GLN A 52 8.80 -5.12 1.92
C GLN A 52 10.05 -4.49 2.55
N TYR A 53 10.05 -3.17 2.74
CA TYR A 53 11.15 -2.44 3.37
C TYR A 53 11.40 -2.89 4.82
N ARG A 54 10.33 -3.06 5.63
CA ARG A 54 10.43 -3.51 7.02
C ARG A 54 10.93 -4.94 7.14
N VAL A 55 10.49 -5.82 6.24
CA VAL A 55 10.95 -7.21 6.16
C VAL A 55 12.44 -7.24 5.78
N TRP A 56 12.84 -6.54 4.72
CA TRP A 56 14.24 -6.46 4.29
C TRP A 56 15.15 -5.89 5.39
N LYS A 57 14.73 -4.82 6.07
CA LYS A 57 15.49 -4.24 7.20
C LYS A 57 15.66 -5.24 8.35
N LYS A 58 14.65 -6.05 8.66
CA LYS A 58 14.77 -7.13 9.65
C LYS A 58 15.71 -8.24 9.20
N MET A 59 15.68 -8.59 7.92
CA MET A 59 16.59 -9.59 7.35
C MET A 59 18.05 -9.16 7.47
N LEU A 60 18.34 -7.85 7.36
CA LEU A 60 19.69 -7.31 7.50
C LEU A 60 20.37 -7.70 8.82
N ALA A 61 19.60 -7.88 9.91
CA ALA A 61 20.13 -8.30 11.21
C ALA A 61 20.62 -9.77 11.23
N SER A 62 20.23 -10.56 10.24
CA SER A 62 20.63 -11.96 10.07
C SER A 62 21.62 -12.15 8.91
N VAL A 63 21.98 -11.08 8.21
CA VAL A 63 22.95 -11.11 7.13
C VAL A 63 24.33 -10.81 7.70
N GLU A 64 25.26 -11.75 7.57
CA GLU A 64 26.66 -11.50 7.85
C GLU A 64 27.29 -10.75 6.67
N SER A 65 27.78 -9.54 6.92
CA SER A 65 28.58 -8.80 5.94
C SER A 65 29.99 -9.37 5.90
N VAL A 66 30.41 -9.88 4.75
CA VAL A 66 31.81 -10.22 4.52
C VAL A 66 32.55 -8.95 4.12
N PRO A 67 33.60 -8.53 4.86
CA PRO A 67 34.39 -7.38 4.46
C PRO A 67 35.08 -7.68 3.13
N PHE A 68 34.99 -6.74 2.19
CA PHE A 68 35.71 -6.78 0.93
C PHE A 68 36.51 -5.49 0.75
N SER A 69 37.60 -5.59 0.02
CA SER A 69 38.48 -4.48 -0.32
C SER A 69 38.76 -4.49 -1.82
N PHE A 70 38.88 -3.32 -2.42
CA PHE A 70 39.34 -3.19 -3.79
C PHE A 70 40.86 -3.41 -3.88
N ASP A 71 41.31 -4.09 -4.94
CA ASP A 71 42.74 -4.22 -5.26
C ASP A 71 43.14 -3.09 -6.24
N PRO A 72 43.95 -2.10 -5.80
CA PRO A 72 44.39 -1.01 -6.67
C PRO A 72 45.15 -1.49 -7.92
N ASN A 73 45.80 -2.65 -7.87
CA ASN A 73 46.54 -3.21 -9.01
C ASN A 73 45.60 -3.68 -10.14
N THR A 74 44.32 -3.86 -9.84
CA THR A 74 43.29 -4.22 -10.83
C THR A 74 42.54 -3.00 -11.38
N ALA A 75 42.81 -1.80 -10.87
CA ALA A 75 42.15 -0.58 -11.32
C ALA A 75 42.63 -0.18 -12.72
N ALA A 76 41.67 0.08 -13.62
CA ALA A 76 41.97 0.67 -14.92
C ALA A 76 42.51 2.10 -14.74
N GLY A 77 43.32 2.61 -15.69
CA GLY A 77 44.00 3.90 -15.55
C GLY A 77 43.10 5.15 -15.43
N TRP A 78 41.79 5.03 -15.68
CA TRP A 78 40.78 6.07 -15.46
C TRP A 78 40.00 5.91 -14.15
N LEU A 79 40.35 4.92 -13.33
CA LEU A 79 39.79 4.64 -12.00
C LEU A 79 40.83 4.89 -10.92
N SER A 80 40.40 5.43 -9.79
CA SER A 80 41.18 5.50 -8.56
C SER A 80 40.44 4.78 -7.43
N VAL A 81 41.18 4.06 -6.59
CA VAL A 81 40.67 3.40 -5.39
C VAL A 81 40.99 4.29 -4.19
N SER A 82 40.05 4.45 -3.25
CA SER A 82 40.30 5.22 -2.02
C SER A 82 41.32 4.55 -1.10
N ASP A 83 41.95 5.34 -0.23
CA ASP A 83 42.99 4.86 0.70
C ASP A 83 42.49 3.76 1.64
N ASP A 84 41.20 3.78 1.99
CA ASP A 84 40.55 2.76 2.83
C ASP A 84 40.11 1.51 2.04
N LEU A 85 40.35 1.49 0.72
CA LEU A 85 40.01 0.41 -0.21
C LEU A 85 38.51 0.06 -0.27
N THR A 86 37.62 0.98 0.15
CA THR A 86 36.16 0.76 0.18
C THR A 86 35.39 1.47 -0.94
N SER A 87 36.06 2.32 -1.71
CA SER A 87 35.41 3.09 -2.77
C SER A 87 36.27 3.23 -4.03
N VAL A 88 35.61 3.48 -5.16
CA VAL A 88 36.24 3.70 -6.47
C VAL A 88 35.69 4.99 -7.07
N THR A 89 36.59 5.85 -7.56
CA THR A 89 36.24 7.08 -8.28
C THR A 89 36.65 6.96 -9.74
N ASN A 90 35.79 7.41 -10.66
CA ASN A 90 36.10 7.46 -12.08
C ASN A 90 36.48 8.89 -12.47
N HIS A 91 37.68 9.08 -13.00
CA HIS A 91 38.20 10.38 -13.43
C HIS A 91 38.06 10.61 -14.95
N GLY A 92 37.47 9.66 -15.69
CA GLY A 92 37.41 9.67 -17.14
C GLY A 92 38.78 9.49 -17.80
N TYR A 93 38.80 9.41 -19.13
CA TYR A 93 40.06 9.46 -19.88
C TYR A 93 40.62 10.88 -19.82
N ARG A 94 41.64 11.09 -18.99
CA ARG A 94 42.45 12.30 -19.07
C ARG A 94 43.44 12.11 -20.21
N VAL A 95 43.17 12.70 -21.36
CA VAL A 95 44.21 12.88 -22.38
C VAL A 95 45.23 13.83 -21.75
N GLN A 96 46.41 13.31 -21.37
CA GLN A 96 47.52 14.17 -21.03
C GLN A 96 48.02 14.78 -22.33
N GLU A 97 47.57 16.00 -22.64
CA GLU A 97 48.28 16.85 -23.59
C GLU A 97 49.63 17.20 -22.95
N GLN A 98 50.69 16.50 -23.36
CA GLN A 98 52.06 16.96 -23.17
C GLN A 98 52.29 18.12 -24.16
N CYS A 99 52.26 19.35 -23.65
CA CYS A 99 52.96 20.48 -24.26
C CYS A 99 54.36 20.58 -23.65
#